data_AF-B5M789-F1
#
_entry.id   AF-B5M789-F1
#
_cell.length_a   1.000
_cell.length_b   1.000
_cell.length_c   1.000
_cell.angle_alpha   90.00
_cell.angle_beta   90.00
_cell.angle_gamma   90.00
#
_symmetry.space_group_name_H-M   'P 1'
#
loop_
_entity.id
_entity.type
_entity.pdbx_description
1 polymer ?
#
loop_
_entity_poly.entity_id
_entity_poly.type
_entity_poly.pdbx_seq_one_letter_code
_entity_poly.pdbx_strand_id
1 'polypeptide(L)'
;MQLLTIFALLCLLGPTLSTRTRVQDRRCRWRPKSATGMCHNGEVPKLRFAYNPSTGKCDHFRDLSCGRQILNSFENFTECMTACNPDSPCLKTPIKHKGWIRWKTSFVFDINTLNCTEKKSFRTPQTGPDYNRFFDKNECKKKCEPALEQIIT
;
A
#
# COMPACT_ATOMS: atom_id res chain seq x y z
N MET A 1 31.93 46.92 -24.87
CA MET A 1 30.87 47.23 -23.90
C MET A 1 29.60 46.51 -24.36
N GLN A 2 29.46 45.22 -24.10
CA GLN A 2 28.88 44.61 -22.88
C GLN A 2 27.35 44.68 -22.85
N LEU A 3 26.75 43.52 -22.58
CA LEU A 3 25.31 43.19 -22.55
C LEU A 3 24.69 43.11 -23.95
N LEU A 4 24.39 41.93 -24.49
CA LEU A 4 23.26 41.09 -24.05
C LEU A 4 23.47 39.61 -24.46
N THR A 5 24.61 39.02 -24.11
CA THR A 5 24.81 37.56 -24.16
C THR A 5 24.27 36.88 -22.88
N ILE A 6 23.03 37.21 -22.47
CA ILE A 6 22.40 36.66 -21.24
C ILE A 6 20.97 36.20 -21.52
N PHE A 7 20.75 35.47 -22.61
CA PHE A 7 19.52 34.69 -22.80
C PHE A 7 19.78 33.22 -23.17
N ALA A 8 20.99 32.73 -22.96
CA ALA A 8 21.39 31.34 -23.23
C ALA A 8 21.69 30.52 -21.96
N LEU A 9 21.49 31.06 -20.76
CA LEU A 9 21.92 30.42 -19.50
C LEU A 9 20.81 30.17 -18.46
N LEU A 10 19.55 30.44 -18.78
CA LEU A 10 18.42 30.17 -17.87
C LEU A 10 17.59 28.93 -18.24
N CYS A 11 17.96 28.20 -19.31
CA CYS A 11 17.31 26.93 -19.66
C CYS A 11 18.05 25.68 -19.14
N LEU A 12 19.19 25.83 -18.44
CA LEU A 12 19.93 24.72 -17.86
C LEU A 12 19.54 24.40 -16.40
N LEU A 13 18.61 25.16 -15.82
CA LEU A 13 18.14 24.98 -14.46
C LEU A 13 16.62 25.19 -14.38
N GLY A 14 15.85 24.20 -14.82
CA GLY A 14 14.42 24.19 -14.61
C GLY A 14 13.81 22.79 -14.74
N PRO A 15 12.84 22.47 -13.88
CA PRO A 15 13.00 22.30 -12.45
C PRO A 15 13.46 20.87 -12.12
N THR A 16 14.10 20.69 -10.96
CA THR A 16 14.24 19.38 -10.32
C THR A 16 12.92 18.62 -10.44
N LEU A 17 12.96 17.37 -10.92
CA LEU A 17 11.85 16.41 -10.89
C LEU A 17 10.98 16.67 -9.66
N SER A 18 9.85 17.35 -9.83
CA SER A 18 8.79 17.27 -8.85
C SER A 18 8.14 15.93 -9.10
N THR A 19 8.77 14.87 -8.61
CA THR A 19 8.05 13.65 -8.26
C THR A 19 6.92 14.15 -7.39
N ARG A 20 5.71 14.15 -7.95
CA ARG A 20 4.49 14.50 -7.26
C ARG A 20 4.25 13.37 -6.26
N THR A 21 5.04 13.32 -5.20
CA THR A 21 4.84 12.43 -4.07
C THR A 21 3.45 12.76 -3.58
N ARG A 22 2.47 11.89 -3.87
CA ARG A 22 1.12 12.06 -3.34
C ARG A 22 1.29 12.17 -1.83
N VAL A 23 0.94 13.33 -1.29
CA VAL A 23 1.17 13.63 0.12
C VAL A 23 0.37 12.62 0.92
N GLN A 24 1.07 11.71 1.59
CA GLN A 24 0.49 10.72 2.49
C GLN A 24 -0.41 11.43 3.51
N ASP A 25 -1.62 10.90 3.73
CA ASP A 25 -2.54 11.46 4.71
C ASP A 25 -1.86 11.51 6.09
N ARG A 26 -1.93 12.66 6.77
CA ARG A 26 -1.31 12.86 8.09
C ARG A 26 -1.79 11.85 9.12
N ARG A 27 -3.01 11.33 8.97
CA ARG A 27 -3.59 10.29 9.84
C ARG A 27 -2.76 9.01 9.84
N CYS A 28 -2.09 8.68 8.73
CA CYS A 28 -1.26 7.49 8.57
C CYS A 28 0.03 7.48 9.40
N ARG A 29 0.40 8.62 10.00
CA ARG A 29 1.56 8.71 10.90
C ARG A 29 1.28 8.11 12.28
N TRP A 30 0.01 8.06 12.67
CA TRP A 30 -0.41 7.60 14.00
C TRP A 30 -0.55 6.08 14.00
N ARG A 31 0.11 5.41 14.94
CA ARG A 31 -0.11 3.97 15.11
C ARG A 31 -1.44 3.74 15.84
N PRO A 32 -2.40 3.03 15.24
CA PRO A 32 -3.62 2.63 15.92
C PRO A 32 -3.27 1.73 17.13
N LYS A 33 -4.05 1.82 18.20
CA LYS A 33 -4.00 0.83 19.29
C LYS A 33 -5.26 -0.03 19.18
N SER A 34 -5.08 -1.33 19.00
CA SER A 34 -6.20 -2.27 18.96
C SER A 34 -6.88 -2.31 20.33
N ALA A 35 -8.21 -2.23 20.34
CA ALA A 35 -9.00 -2.31 21.55
C ALA A 35 -8.89 -3.71 22.17
N THR A 36 -8.68 -3.76 23.49
CA THR A 36 -8.58 -5.02 24.26
C THR A 36 -9.87 -5.39 24.98
N GLY A 37 -10.88 -4.52 24.94
CA GLY A 37 -12.16 -4.69 25.63
C GLY A 37 -13.22 -3.73 25.10
N MET A 38 -14.37 -3.68 25.78
CA MET A 38 -15.49 -2.80 25.45
C MET A 38 -15.41 -1.47 26.24
N CYS A 39 -16.15 -0.47 25.80
CA CYS A 39 -16.32 0.77 26.54
C CYS A 39 -17.32 0.59 27.70
N HIS A 40 -17.27 1.46 28.71
CA HIS A 40 -18.22 1.43 29.84
C HIS A 40 -19.69 1.61 29.41
N ASN A 41 -19.93 2.29 28.29
CA ASN A 41 -21.27 2.48 27.71
C ASN A 41 -21.72 1.29 26.84
N GLY A 42 -20.96 0.19 26.80
CA GLY A 42 -21.29 -1.01 26.04
C GLY A 42 -20.91 -0.97 24.56
N GLU A 43 -20.21 0.06 24.09
CA GLU A 43 -19.71 0.10 22.70
C GLU A 43 -18.71 -1.05 22.47
N VAL A 44 -18.94 -1.80 21.39
CA VAL A 44 -18.13 -2.97 21.00
C VAL A 44 -17.12 -2.60 19.92
N PRO A 45 -15.88 -3.13 19.96
CA PRO A 45 -14.90 -2.85 18.93
C PRO A 45 -15.33 -3.37 17.55
N LYS A 46 -15.04 -2.58 16.51
CA LYS A 46 -15.24 -2.96 15.11
C LYS A 46 -13.92 -3.33 14.47
N LEU A 47 -13.92 -4.36 13.62
CA LEU A 47 -12.74 -4.72 12.84
C LEU A 47 -12.59 -3.74 11.68
N ARG A 48 -11.44 -3.06 11.62
CA ARG A 48 -11.12 -2.04 10.62
C ARG A 48 -9.68 -2.18 10.16
N PHE A 49 -9.31 -1.49 9.08
CA PHE A 49 -7.94 -1.42 8.62
C PHE A 49 -7.24 -0.18 9.14
N ALA A 50 -5.97 -0.32 9.50
CA ALA A 50 -5.14 0.80 9.84
C ALA A 50 -3.71 0.62 9.37
N TYR A 51 -3.12 1.73 8.95
CA TYR A 51 -1.80 1.74 8.36
C TYR A 51 -0.71 1.69 9.43
N ASN A 52 0.25 0.81 9.24
CA ASN A 52 1.43 0.76 10.08
C ASN A 52 2.65 1.30 9.31
N PRO A 53 3.18 2.49 9.65
CA PRO A 53 4.31 3.08 8.94
C PRO A 53 5.61 2.28 9.05
N SER A 54 5.77 1.39 10.05
CA SER A 54 6.97 0.54 10.12
C SER A 54 6.92 -0.65 9.16
N THR A 55 5.74 -1.14 8.81
CA THR A 55 5.58 -2.26 7.85
C THR A 55 5.25 -1.76 6.44
N GLY A 56 4.75 -0.53 6.31
CA GLY A 56 4.37 0.07 5.04
C GLY A 56 3.06 -0.47 4.48
N LYS A 57 2.23 -1.15 5.30
CA LYS A 57 0.96 -1.76 4.91
C LYS A 57 -0.13 -1.54 5.95
N CYS A 58 -1.36 -1.86 5.55
CA CYS A 58 -2.53 -1.81 6.40
C CYS A 58 -2.86 -3.20 6.94
N ASP A 59 -3.07 -3.29 8.25
CA ASP A 59 -3.45 -4.53 8.94
C ASP A 59 -4.81 -4.33 9.62
N HIS A 60 -5.46 -5.44 9.99
CA HIS A 60 -6.66 -5.36 10.82
C HIS A 60 -6.31 -4.88 12.24
N PHE A 61 -7.22 -4.12 12.82
CA PHE A 61 -7.23 -3.81 14.25
C PHE A 61 -8.68 -3.63 14.72
N ARG A 62 -8.87 -3.73 16.04
CA ARG A 62 -10.14 -3.46 16.71
C ARG A 62 -10.25 -1.96 16.98
N ASP A 63 -11.03 -1.27 16.16
CA ASP A 63 -11.39 0.13 16.38
C ASP A 63 -12.43 0.22 17.47
N LEU A 64 -12.06 0.85 18.58
CA LEU A 64 -13.00 1.26 19.60
C LEU A 64 -12.59 2.62 20.13
N SER A 65 -13.47 3.59 19.95
CA SER A 65 -13.16 4.99 20.23
C SER A 65 -13.62 5.49 21.59
N CYS A 66 -14.59 4.80 22.22
CA CYS A 66 -15.25 5.21 23.46
C CYS A 66 -15.67 6.68 23.45
N GLY A 67 -16.32 7.11 22.37
CA GLY A 67 -16.76 8.50 22.17
C GLY A 67 -15.68 9.45 21.63
N ARG A 68 -14.58 8.94 21.08
CA ARG A 68 -13.56 9.73 20.38
C ARG A 68 -13.53 9.37 18.89
N GLN A 69 -12.59 9.91 18.13
CA GLN A 69 -12.36 9.48 16.75
C GLN A 69 -10.99 8.80 16.64
N ILE A 70 -10.94 7.60 16.07
CA ILE A 70 -9.68 7.01 15.62
C ILE A 70 -9.44 7.46 14.18
N LEU A 71 -8.36 8.22 13.98
CA LEU A 71 -8.08 8.84 12.69
C LEU A 71 -7.52 7.86 11.65
N ASN A 72 -6.58 7.00 12.06
CA ASN A 72 -6.00 5.95 11.22
C ASN A 72 -6.90 4.72 11.29
N SER A 73 -8.06 4.82 10.65
CA SER A 73 -9.09 3.79 10.65
C SER A 73 -9.89 3.86 9.37
N PHE A 74 -9.96 2.74 8.66
CA PHE A 74 -10.52 2.64 7.32
C PHE A 74 -11.42 1.42 7.22
N GLU A 75 -12.46 1.48 6.38
CA GLU A 75 -13.41 0.37 6.23
C GLU A 75 -12.77 -0.84 5.54
N ASN A 76 -11.89 -0.59 4.58
CA ASN A 76 -11.28 -1.65 3.78
C ASN A 76 -9.80 -1.38 3.47
N PHE A 77 -9.11 -2.44 3.08
CA PHE A 77 -7.68 -2.42 2.77
C PHE A 77 -7.34 -1.43 1.66
N THR A 78 -8.14 -1.39 0.58
CA THR A 78 -7.91 -0.53 -0.58
C THR A 78 -7.96 0.94 -0.18
N GLU A 79 -8.96 1.34 0.61
CA GLU A 79 -9.10 2.70 1.14
C GLU A 79 -7.87 3.08 1.97
N CYS A 80 -7.48 2.22 2.91
CA CYS A 80 -6.33 2.45 3.77
C CYS A 80 -5.02 2.59 2.97
N MET A 81 -4.74 1.65 2.07
CA MET A 81 -3.53 1.69 1.26
C MET A 81 -3.54 2.88 0.29
N THR A 82 -4.69 3.25 -0.27
CA THR A 82 -4.78 4.42 -1.15
C THR A 82 -4.49 5.72 -0.40
N ALA A 83 -4.98 5.86 0.84
CA ALA A 83 -4.72 7.02 1.67
C ALA A 83 -3.27 7.08 2.19
N CYS A 84 -2.70 5.92 2.54
CA CYS A 84 -1.47 5.86 3.32
C CYS A 84 -0.23 5.38 2.55
N ASN A 85 -0.39 4.66 1.44
CA ASN A 85 0.71 4.22 0.59
C ASN A 85 0.22 4.08 -0.87
N PRO A 86 -0.19 5.20 -1.52
CA PRO A 86 -0.82 5.19 -2.84
C PRO A 86 0.08 4.65 -3.95
N ASP A 87 1.40 4.68 -3.73
CA ASP A 87 2.39 4.21 -4.68
C ASP A 87 2.76 2.74 -4.47
N SER A 88 2.14 2.06 -3.50
CA SER A 88 2.40 0.66 -3.21
C SER A 88 2.22 -0.22 -4.45
N PRO A 89 3.14 -1.17 -4.71
CA PRO A 89 2.97 -2.17 -5.77
C PRO A 89 1.70 -3.00 -5.55
N CYS A 90 1.23 -3.14 -4.32
CA CYS A 90 0.04 -3.92 -3.96
C CYS A 90 -1.27 -3.30 -4.49
N LEU A 91 -1.26 -2.01 -4.85
CA LEU A 91 -2.40 -1.31 -5.48
C LEU A 91 -2.37 -1.38 -7.01
N LYS A 92 -1.26 -1.83 -7.62
CA LYS A 92 -1.12 -1.86 -9.07
C LYS A 92 -1.93 -3.02 -9.64
N THR A 93 -2.60 -2.78 -10.78
CA THR A 93 -3.27 -3.84 -11.52
C THR A 93 -2.24 -4.84 -12.07
N PRO A 94 -2.35 -6.14 -11.76
CA PRO A 94 -1.38 -7.11 -12.26
C PRO A 94 -1.43 -7.25 -13.78
N ILE A 95 -0.26 -7.27 -14.40
CA ILE A 95 -0.15 -7.56 -15.84
C ILE A 95 -0.52 -9.02 -16.10
N LYS A 96 -1.47 -9.22 -17.02
CA LYS A 96 -1.88 -10.54 -17.51
C LYS A 96 -0.94 -10.99 -18.61
N HIS A 97 -0.25 -12.11 -18.41
CA HIS A 97 0.54 -12.74 -19.47
C HIS A 97 -0.32 -13.75 -20.24
N LYS A 98 -0.28 -13.66 -21.58
CA LYS A 98 -0.90 -14.63 -22.50
C LYS A 98 0.19 -15.61 -23.00
N GLY A 99 -0.13 -16.90 -23.05
CA GLY A 99 0.78 -17.93 -23.54
C GLY A 99 0.50 -19.30 -22.90
N TRP A 100 0.66 -20.36 -23.69
CA TRP A 100 0.39 -21.75 -23.28
C TRP A 100 1.54 -22.32 -22.43
N ILE A 101 2.76 -21.89 -22.70
CA ILE A 101 3.98 -22.46 -22.13
C ILE A 101 4.35 -21.69 -20.84
N ARG A 102 4.44 -22.37 -19.69
CA ARG A 102 4.49 -21.74 -18.36
C ARG A 102 5.53 -22.39 -17.42
N TRP A 103 6.78 -21.92 -17.46
CA TRP A 103 7.89 -22.50 -16.66
C TRP A 103 8.43 -21.58 -15.55
N LYS A 104 8.19 -20.26 -15.60
CA LYS A 104 8.69 -19.30 -14.60
C LYS A 104 7.63 -18.96 -13.58
N THR A 105 7.91 -19.19 -12.30
CA THR A 105 7.03 -18.90 -11.17
C THR A 105 7.26 -17.49 -10.63
N SER A 106 6.18 -16.83 -10.25
CA SER A 106 6.14 -15.52 -9.58
C SER A 106 4.88 -15.41 -8.74
N PHE A 107 4.75 -14.36 -7.95
CA PHE A 107 3.64 -14.15 -7.02
C PHE A 107 3.01 -12.78 -7.26
N VAL A 108 1.69 -12.71 -7.22
CA VAL A 108 0.90 -11.51 -7.46
C VAL A 108 -0.09 -11.36 -6.33
N PHE A 109 -0.13 -10.18 -5.72
CA PHE A 109 -1.13 -9.86 -4.70
C PHE A 109 -2.47 -9.57 -5.36
N ASP A 110 -3.52 -10.25 -4.89
CA ASP A 110 -4.90 -9.99 -5.30
C ASP A 110 -5.60 -9.19 -4.21
N ILE A 111 -5.88 -7.92 -4.50
CA ILE A 111 -6.48 -6.98 -3.56
C ILE A 111 -7.91 -7.36 -3.13
N ASN A 112 -8.62 -8.16 -3.91
CA ASN A 112 -9.98 -8.57 -3.57
C ASN A 112 -9.99 -9.74 -2.58
N THR A 113 -8.96 -10.61 -2.66
CA THR A 113 -8.82 -11.76 -1.77
C THR A 113 -7.82 -11.50 -0.64
N LEU A 114 -7.07 -10.41 -0.70
CA LEU A 114 -6.00 -10.03 0.22
C LEU A 114 -4.89 -11.10 0.34
N ASN A 115 -4.63 -11.82 -0.75
CA ASN A 115 -3.68 -12.93 -0.77
C ASN A 115 -2.69 -12.83 -1.94
N CYS A 116 -1.47 -13.31 -1.72
CA CYS A 116 -0.45 -13.49 -2.74
C CYS A 116 -0.65 -14.84 -3.45
N THR A 117 -0.97 -14.78 -4.73
CA THR A 117 -1.25 -15.94 -5.57
C THR A 117 -0.08 -16.28 -6.49
N GLU A 118 0.21 -17.57 -6.65
CA GLU A 118 1.21 -18.03 -7.61
C GLU A 118 0.73 -17.79 -9.05
N LYS A 119 1.62 -17.27 -9.89
CA LYS A 119 1.43 -17.09 -11.33
C LYS A 119 2.61 -17.67 -12.08
N LYS A 120 2.31 -18.41 -13.14
CA LYS A 120 3.32 -18.93 -14.06
C LYS A 120 3.35 -18.12 -15.35
N SER A 121 4.54 -17.95 -15.90
CA SER A 121 4.80 -17.17 -17.11
C SER A 121 5.85 -17.85 -17.98
N PHE A 122 5.88 -17.52 -19.27
CA PHE A 122 6.87 -18.03 -20.21
C PHE A 122 8.22 -17.33 -20.03
N ARG A 123 8.21 -15.99 -20.12
CA ARG A 123 9.38 -15.12 -19.93
C ARG A 123 9.51 -14.72 -18.47
N THR A 124 10.72 -14.29 -18.09
CA THR A 124 10.93 -13.65 -16.79
C THR A 124 9.99 -12.46 -16.66
N PRO A 125 9.10 -12.46 -15.66
CA PRO A 125 8.16 -11.36 -15.48
C PRO A 125 8.87 -10.09 -15.01
N GLN A 126 8.27 -8.94 -15.32
CA GLN A 126 8.69 -7.66 -14.75
C GLN A 126 8.27 -7.58 -13.27
N THR A 127 9.16 -7.06 -12.45
CA THR A 127 8.99 -6.84 -11.01
C THR A 127 9.53 -5.46 -10.64
N GLY A 128 9.22 -4.97 -9.43
CA GLY A 128 9.67 -3.66 -8.95
C GLY A 128 8.52 -2.81 -8.39
N PRO A 129 8.77 -1.53 -8.06
CA PRO A 129 7.77 -0.66 -7.41
C PRO A 129 6.52 -0.43 -8.28
N ASP A 130 6.66 -0.47 -9.60
CA ASP A 130 5.55 -0.25 -10.53
C ASP A 130 4.75 -1.52 -10.87
N TYR A 131 5.18 -2.68 -10.36
CA TYR A 131 4.62 -3.97 -10.71
C TYR A 131 4.09 -4.69 -9.47
N ASN A 132 2.81 -5.06 -9.48
CA ASN A 132 2.25 -6.01 -8.52
C ASN A 132 2.70 -7.43 -8.87
N ARG A 133 4.00 -7.70 -8.72
CA ARG A 133 4.60 -9.00 -8.99
C ARG A 133 5.95 -9.16 -8.32
N PHE A 134 6.15 -10.33 -7.71
CA PHE A 134 7.31 -10.67 -6.89
C PHE A 134 7.87 -12.04 -7.32
N PHE A 135 9.18 -12.23 -7.21
CA PHE A 135 9.79 -13.55 -7.44
C PHE A 135 9.70 -14.45 -6.21
N ASP A 136 9.73 -13.85 -5.02
CA ASP A 136 9.63 -14.55 -3.76
C ASP A 136 8.24 -14.42 -3.15
N LYS A 137 7.70 -15.53 -2.63
CA LYS A 137 6.38 -15.57 -2.02
C LYS A 137 6.36 -14.78 -0.73
N ASN A 138 7.38 -14.93 0.11
CA ASN A 138 7.42 -14.29 1.42
C ASN A 138 7.59 -12.78 1.30
N GLU A 139 8.32 -12.30 0.29
CA GLU A 139 8.39 -10.88 -0.04
C GLU A 139 7.02 -10.31 -0.41
N CYS A 140 6.26 -11.01 -1.26
CA CYS A 140 4.89 -10.62 -1.59
C CYS A 140 4.02 -10.54 -0.33
N LYS A 141 4.04 -11.59 0.49
CA LYS A 141 3.25 -11.65 1.74
C LYS A 141 3.64 -10.52 2.70
N LYS A 142 4.93 -10.33 2.93
CA LYS A 142 5.46 -9.31 3.83
C LYS A 142 5.00 -7.92 3.41
N LYS A 143 5.11 -7.61 2.11
CA LYS A 143 4.76 -6.28 1.57
C LYS A 143 3.26 -6.05 1.43
N CYS A 144 2.49 -7.06 1.04
CA CYS A 144 1.11 -6.86 0.59
C CYS A 144 0.03 -7.56 1.41
N GLU A 145 0.27 -8.75 1.96
CA GLU A 145 -0.79 -9.45 2.71
C GLU A 145 -1.00 -8.78 4.07
N PRO A 146 -2.22 -8.28 4.38
CA PRO A 146 -2.53 -7.75 5.70
C PRO A 146 -2.54 -8.88 6.75
N ALA A 147 -2.15 -8.56 7.98
CA ALA A 147 -2.48 -9.40 9.13
C ALA A 147 -3.97 -9.21 9.44
N LEU A 148 -4.76 -10.27 9.22
CA LEU A 148 -6.19 -10.27 9.48
C LEU A 148 -6.46 -10.92 10.84
N GLU A 149 -7.10 -10.21 11.77
CA GLU A 149 -7.63 -10.86 12.97
C GLU A 149 -8.75 -11.83 12.58
N GLN A 150 -8.71 -13.05 13.12
CA GLN A 150 -9.80 -14.01 12.96
C GLN A 150 -10.95 -13.61 13.88
N ILE A 151 -12.16 -13.53 13.33
CA ILE A 151 -13.37 -13.50 14.15
C ILE A 151 -13.56 -14.94 14.63
N ILE A 152 -13.14 -15.25 15.85
CA ILE A 152 -13.56 -16.49 16.51
C ILE A 152 -15.06 -16.33 16.70
N THR A 153 -15.84 -17.05 15.88
CA THR A 153 -17.31 -17.03 15.90
C THR A 153 -17.79 -18.28 16.63
#